data_AF-A0A953JHB6-F1
#
_entry.id   AF-A0A953JHB6-F1
#
_cell.length_a   1.000
_cell.length_b   1.000
_cell.length_c   1.000
_cell.angle_alpha   90.00
_cell.angle_beta   90.00
_cell.angle_gamma   90.00
#
_symmetry.space_group_name_H-M   'P 1'
#
loop_
_entity.id
_entity.type
_entity.pdbx_description
1 polymer ?
#
loop_
_entity_poly.entity_id
_entity_poly.type
_entity_poly.pdbx_seq_one_letter_code
_entity_poly.pdbx_strand_id
1 'polypeptide(L)' 'RFRCTPVERDEEPPDAFGKRVDALRQLLAQKKLMTVDELRRGIESIPEEEYLTLTYYERWLRSITTLMLEKGVVSAEELR' A
#
# COMPACT_ATOMS: atom_id res chain seq x y z
N ARG A 1 -18.01 25.52 2.80
CA ARG A 1 -18.86 24.33 3.06
C ARG A 1 -18.19 23.16 2.38
N PHE A 2 -17.79 22.10 3.11
CA PHE A 2 -17.17 20.92 2.52
C PHE A 2 -18.15 20.24 1.56
N ARG A 3 -17.66 19.70 0.43
CA ARG A 3 -18.48 18.99 -0.58
C ARG A 3 -18.79 17.54 -0.18
N CYS A 4 -18.64 17.19 1.08
CA CYS A 4 -18.79 15.81 1.56
C CYS A 4 -20.28 15.49 1.77
N THR A 5 -20.68 14.28 1.37
CA THR A 5 -21.97 13.68 1.70
C THR A 5 -21.80 12.63 2.81
N PRO A 6 -22.85 12.32 3.59
CA PRO A 6 -22.83 11.17 4.49
C PRO A 6 -22.53 9.89 3.72
N VAL A 7 -21.77 8.98 4.33
CA VAL A 7 -21.46 7.66 3.81
C VAL A 7 -21.77 6.64 4.90
N GLU A 8 -22.44 5.55 4.55
CA GLU A 8 -22.60 4.41 5.46
C GLU A 8 -21.25 3.72 5.62
N ARG A 9 -20.88 3.44 6.87
CA ARG A 9 -19.61 2.77 7.18
C ARG A 9 -19.87 1.28 7.24
N ASP A 10 -19.28 0.55 6.31
CA ASP A 10 -19.19 -0.91 6.33
C ASP A 10 -17.72 -1.31 6.43
N GLU A 11 -17.15 -1.10 7.61
CA GLU A 11 -15.76 -1.44 7.89
C GLU A 11 -15.68 -2.89 8.37
N GLU A 12 -15.43 -3.80 7.43
CA GLU A 12 -15.01 -5.15 7.77
C GLU A 12 -13.53 -5.14 8.23
N PRO A 13 -13.18 -5.97 9.23
CA PRO A 13 -11.78 -6.14 9.60
C PRO A 13 -10.98 -6.71 8.42
N PRO A 14 -9.67 -6.44 8.33
CA PRO A 14 -8.84 -6.96 7.26
C PRO A 14 -8.92 -8.49 7.18
N ASP A 15 -9.05 -8.99 5.96
CA ASP A 15 -9.00 -10.40 5.65
C ASP A 15 -7.58 -10.98 5.85
N ALA A 16 -7.38 -12.25 5.53
CA ALA A 16 -6.09 -12.90 5.69
C ALA A 16 -4.98 -12.24 4.84
N PHE A 17 -5.33 -11.73 3.65
CA PHE A 17 -4.40 -11.02 2.77
C PHE A 17 -4.02 -9.66 3.36
N GLY A 18 -5.00 -8.85 3.74
CA GLY A 18 -4.78 -7.54 4.34
C GLY A 18 -3.95 -7.61 5.61
N LYS A 19 -4.18 -8.62 6.47
CA LYS A 19 -3.35 -8.87 7.66
C LYS A 19 -1.89 -9.15 7.32
N ARG A 20 -1.61 -9.89 6.23
CA ARG A 20 -0.24 -10.16 5.79
C ARG A 20 0.44 -8.91 5.23
N VAL A 21 -0.27 -8.12 4.42
CA VAL A 21 0.26 -6.86 3.88
C VAL A 21 0.55 -5.86 5.01
N ASP A 22 -0.35 -5.75 5.99
CA ASP A 22 -0.13 -4.90 7.16
C ASP A 22 1.10 -5.36 7.97
N ALA A 23 1.22 -6.66 8.25
CA ALA A 23 2.38 -7.22 8.93
C ALA A 23 3.69 -6.95 8.17
N LEU A 24 3.68 -7.05 6.83
CA LEU A 24 4.83 -6.72 6.00
C LEU A 24 5.22 -5.24 6.16
N ARG A 25 4.25 -4.33 6.06
CA ARG A 25 4.46 -2.88 6.27
C ARG A 25 5.06 -2.59 7.65
N GLN A 26 4.58 -3.27 8.69
CA GLN A 26 5.12 -3.14 10.06
C GLN A 26 6.58 -3.62 10.15
N LEU A 27 6.90 -4.78 9.58
CA LEU A 27 8.27 -5.32 9.59
C LEU A 27 9.26 -4.43 8.82
N LEU A 28 8.86 -3.91 7.66
CA LEU A 28 9.70 -3.01 6.87
C LEU A 28 9.96 -1.69 7.60
N ALA A 29 8.97 -1.15 8.30
CA ALA A 29 9.14 0.03 9.14
C ALA A 29 10.07 -0.23 10.32
N GLN A 30 9.91 -1.36 11.02
CA GLN A 30 10.78 -1.76 12.13
C GLN A 30 12.24 -1.94 11.69
N LYS A 31 12.46 -2.47 10.48
CA LYS A 31 13.79 -2.62 9.87
C LYS A 31 14.33 -1.33 9.25
N LYS A 32 13.59 -0.21 9.31
CA LYS A 32 13.94 1.08 8.72
C LYS A 32 14.16 1.03 7.20
N LEU A 33 13.51 0.06 6.53
CA LEU A 33 13.56 -0.06 5.06
C LEU A 33 12.51 0.81 4.38
N MET A 34 11.50 1.28 5.13
CA MET A 34 10.41 2.10 4.62
C MET A 34 9.92 3.08 5.69
N THR A 35 9.60 4.32 5.29
CA THR A 35 8.82 5.27 6.11
C THR A 35 7.36 5.34 5.67
N VAL A 36 6.50 5.96 6.49
CA VAL A 36 5.10 6.22 6.11
C VAL A 36 5.04 7.15 4.90
N ASP A 37 5.91 8.17 4.83
CA ASP A 37 5.92 9.12 3.72
C ASP A 37 6.27 8.45 2.39
N GLU A 38 7.20 7.50 2.40
CA GLU A 38 7.57 6.72 1.20
C GLU A 38 6.41 5.82 0.74
N LEU A 39 5.72 5.18 1.68
CA LEU A 39 4.50 4.41 1.38
C LEU A 39 3.41 5.32 0.76
N ARG A 40 3.18 6.51 1.34
CA ARG A 40 2.17 7.44 0.81
C ARG A 40 2.55 7.94 -0.58
N ARG A 41 3.81 8.32 -0.80
CA ARG A 41 4.33 8.69 -2.13
C ARG A 41 4.05 7.61 -3.17
N GLY A 42 4.29 6.35 -2.82
CA GLY A 42 4.07 5.25 -3.76
C GLY A 42 2.59 4.94 -4.00
N ILE A 43 1.70 5.18 -3.03
CA ILE A 43 0.24 5.04 -3.21
C ILE A 43 -0.33 6.20 -4.04
N GLU A 44 0.08 7.44 -3.75
CA GLU A 44 -0.42 8.66 -4.38
C GLU A 44 0.13 8.85 -5.81
N SER A 45 1.20 8.13 -6.18
CA SER A 45 1.73 8.08 -7.55
C SER A 45 1.08 7.00 -8.42
N ILE A 46 0.15 6.21 -7.89
CA ILE A 46 -0.62 5.24 -8.70
C ILE A 46 -1.53 6.02 -9.65
N PRO A 47 -1.53 5.74 -10.97
CA PRO A 47 -2.45 6.35 -11.91
C PRO A 47 -3.91 6.18 -11.47
N GLU A 48 -4.75 7.19 -11.69
CA GLU A 48 -6.14 7.21 -11.18
C GLU A 48 -6.95 5.97 -11.58
N GLU A 49 -6.84 5.56 -12.84
CA GLU A 49 -7.52 4.36 -13.35
C GLU A 49 -7.13 3.10 -12.56
N GLU A 50 -5.84 2.88 -12.37
CA GLU A 50 -5.33 1.74 -11.59
C GLU A 50 -5.74 1.87 -10.11
N TYR A 51 -5.59 3.06 -9.54
CA TYR A 51 -5.91 3.33 -8.14
C TYR A 51 -7.35 2.93 -7.82
N LEU A 52 -8.31 3.29 -8.67
CA LEU A 52 -9.72 2.98 -8.47
C LEU A 52 -10.05 1.49 -8.62
N THR A 53 -9.23 0.71 -9.35
CA THR A 53 -9.41 -0.74 -9.49
C THR A 53 -8.83 -1.54 -8.33
N LEU A 54 -7.79 -1.03 -7.66
CA LEU A 54 -7.13 -1.71 -6.55
C LEU A 54 -7.90 -1.51 -5.24
N THR A 55 -8.01 -2.57 -4.44
CA THR A 55 -8.47 -2.51 -3.06
C THR A 55 -7.43 -1.83 -2.16
N TYR A 56 -7.84 -1.47 -0.94
CA TYR A 56 -7.00 -0.71 0.00
C TYR A 56 -5.63 -1.38 0.26
N TYR A 57 -5.61 -2.68 0.53
CA TYR A 57 -4.38 -3.41 0.81
C TYR A 57 -3.58 -3.74 -0.46
N GLU A 58 -4.22 -3.83 -1.62
CA GLU A 58 -3.49 -3.97 -2.89
C GLU A 58 -2.72 -2.70 -3.24
N ARG A 59 -3.27 -1.51 -2.99
CA ARG A 59 -2.55 -0.23 -3.16
C ARG A 59 -1.30 -0.17 -2.29
N TRP A 60 -1.41 -0.66 -1.04
CA TRP A 60 -0.27 -0.77 -0.13
C TRP A 60 0.79 -1.72 -0.67
N LEU A 61 0.39 -2.93 -1.06
CA LEU A 61 1.33 -3.92 -1.57
C LEU A 61 2.03 -3.42 -2.84
N ARG A 62 1.28 -2.81 -3.78
CA ARG A 62 1.85 -2.16 -4.97
C ARG A 62 2.93 -1.17 -4.57
N SER A 63 2.60 -0.23 -3.68
CA SER A 63 3.55 0.79 -3.25
C SER A 63 4.79 0.21 -2.55
N ILE A 64 4.61 -0.83 -1.72
CA ILE A 64 5.72 -1.52 -1.05
C ILE A 64 6.63 -2.17 -2.10
N THR A 65 6.06 -2.90 -3.05
CA THR A 65 6.82 -3.57 -4.12
C THR A 65 7.64 -2.56 -4.92
N THR A 66 7.02 -1.46 -5.38
CA THR A 66 7.72 -0.40 -6.10
C THR A 66 8.87 0.18 -5.27
N LEU A 67 8.64 0.48 -3.99
CA LEU A 67 9.66 1.04 -3.12
C LEU A 67 10.84 0.07 -2.89
N MET A 68 10.57 -1.23 -2.72
CA MET A 68 11.62 -2.23 -2.51
C MET A 68 12.47 -2.43 -3.77
N LEU A 69 11.86 -2.33 -4.96
CA LEU A 69 12.57 -2.30 -6.24
C LEU A 69 13.42 -1.02 -6.38
N GLU A 70 12.85 0.16 -6.10
CA GLU A 70 13.56 1.45 -6.16
C GLU A 70 14.81 1.47 -5.26
N LYS A 71 14.72 0.85 -4.09
CA LYS A 71 15.82 0.76 -3.12
C LYS A 71 16.79 -0.40 -3.39
N GLY A 72 16.50 -1.26 -4.38
CA GLY A 72 17.29 -2.45 -4.67
C GLY A 72 17.30 -3.50 -3.55
N VAL A 73 16.29 -3.48 -2.67
CA VAL A 73 16.12 -4.49 -1.61
C VAL A 73 15.60 -5.80 -2.20
N VAL A 74 14.83 -5.69 -3.27
CA VAL A 74 14.34 -6.80 -4.10
C VAL A 74 14.61 -6.45 -5.55
N SER A 75 14.87 -7.45 -6.38
CA SER A 75 15.04 -7.34 -7.83
C SER A 75 13.79 -7.79 -8.59
N ALA A 76 13.63 -7.34 -9.83
CA ALA A 76 12.52 -7.76 -10.69
C ALA A 76 12.56 -9.26 -11.05
N GLU A 77 13.71 -9.93 -10.91
CA GLU A 77 13.81 -11.38 -11.09
C GLU A 77 13.22 -12.14 -9.90
N GLU A 78 13.40 -11.64 -8.68
CA GLU A 78 12.88 -12.27 -7.45
C GLU A 78 11.36 -12.15 -7.28
N LEU A 79 10.70 -11.28 -8.07
CA LEU A 79 9.25 -11.06 -8.04
C LEU A 79 8.49 -11.85 -9.12
N ARG A 80 9.18 -12.54 -10.02
CA ARG A 80 8.58 -13.40 -11.04
C ARG A 80 8.22 -14.77 -10.48
#